data_AF-A0A3D2G2R5-F1
#
_entry.id   AF-A0A3D2G2R5-F1
#
_cell.length_a   1.000
_cell.length_b   1.000
_cell.length_c   1.000
_cell.angle_alpha   90.00
_cell.angle_beta   90.00
_cell.angle_gamma   90.00
#
_symmetry.space_group_name_H-M   'P 1'
#
loop_
_entity.id
_entity.type
_entity.pdbx_description
1 polymer ?
#
loop_
_entity_poly.entity_id
_entity_poly.type
_entity_poly.pdbx_seq_one_letter_code
_entity_poly.pdbx_strand_id
1 'polypeptide(L)'
;KHFPGHGDTAVDSHIGLPCIEKTMDELEACELISFRAAIKAGIPAIMSSHILFPNIEPNGVPATMSRTIMHGLLRETLGFDGLILSDCMVMDAIRRHYGTAHGVVEAMRAGVDMVFVSSNADLQRESAAAALAAAESGS
;
A
#
# COMPACT_ATOMS: atom_id res chain seq x y z
N LYS A 1 1.68 7.19 -8.53
CA LYS A 1 2.51 6.37 -7.62
C LYS A 1 3.50 7.27 -6.90
N HIS A 2 3.90 7.01 -5.66
CA HIS A 2 3.40 5.94 -4.79
C HIS A 2 2.41 6.55 -3.78
N PHE A 3 1.19 6.00 -3.69
CA PHE A 3 0.11 6.54 -2.85
C PHE A 3 0.32 6.16 -1.36
N PRO A 4 -0.02 7.01 -0.38
CA PRO A 4 -0.61 8.36 -0.50
C PRO A 4 0.39 9.49 -0.74
N GLY A 5 1.68 9.18 -0.79
CA GLY A 5 2.73 10.13 -1.13
C GLY A 5 4.09 9.62 -0.66
N HIS A 6 5.10 9.73 -1.53
CA HIS A 6 6.50 9.31 -1.24
C HIS A 6 7.46 10.51 -1.29
N GLY A 7 7.01 11.67 -1.80
CA GLY A 7 7.88 12.81 -2.14
C GLY A 7 8.65 13.45 -0.97
N ASP A 8 8.35 13.09 0.27
CA ASP A 8 8.94 13.65 1.49
C ASP A 8 9.57 12.59 2.41
N THR A 9 10.02 11.45 1.85
CA THR A 9 10.77 10.46 2.65
C THR A 9 12.26 10.80 2.66
N ALA A 10 12.84 11.01 3.84
CA ALA A 10 14.29 11.12 4.02
C ALA A 10 15.02 9.75 3.89
N VAL A 11 14.27 8.63 3.91
CA VAL A 11 14.80 7.27 3.90
C VAL A 11 14.27 6.52 2.68
N ASP A 12 15.18 5.90 1.93
CA ASP A 12 14.83 5.03 0.82
C ASP A 12 14.13 3.75 1.31
N SER A 13 12.94 3.46 0.78
CA SER A 13 12.16 2.25 1.05
C SER A 13 12.89 0.94 0.72
N HIS A 14 13.99 1.00 -0.04
CA HIS A 14 14.83 -0.15 -0.34
C HIS A 14 15.74 -0.56 0.83
N ILE A 15 15.96 0.31 1.82
CA ILE A 15 16.95 0.09 2.90
C ILE A 15 16.25 -0.10 4.27
N GLY A 16 15.03 0.38 4.44
CA GLY A 16 14.24 0.20 5.65
C GLY A 16 12.75 0.50 5.45
N LEU A 17 12.00 0.57 6.56
CA LEU A 17 10.59 0.93 6.58
C LEU A 17 10.45 2.46 6.82
N PRO A 18 10.29 3.28 5.76
CA PRO A 18 10.16 4.72 5.90
C PRO A 18 8.89 5.11 6.67
N CYS A 19 8.97 6.23 7.37
CA CYS A 19 7.88 6.79 8.16
C CYS A 19 7.69 8.26 7.79
N ILE A 20 6.44 8.67 7.58
CA ILE A 20 6.03 10.06 7.39
C ILE A 20 5.02 10.40 8.48
N GLU A 21 5.38 11.35 9.36
CA GLU A 21 4.55 11.79 10.49
C GLU A 21 3.59 12.93 10.13
N LYS A 22 3.28 13.10 8.84
CA LYS A 22 2.30 14.10 8.40
C LYS A 22 0.91 13.78 8.92
N THR A 23 0.19 14.83 9.30
CA THR A 23 -1.24 14.82 9.56
C THR A 23 -2.04 14.67 8.26
N MET A 24 -3.33 14.35 8.37
CA MET A 24 -4.21 14.30 7.20
C MET A 24 -4.29 15.65 6.48
N ASP A 25 -4.40 16.76 7.22
CA ASP A 25 -4.50 18.11 6.67
C ASP A 25 -3.25 18.47 5.83
N GLU A 26 -2.06 18.06 6.28
CA GLU A 26 -0.81 18.27 5.53
C GLU A 26 -0.77 17.46 4.23
N LEU A 27 -1.21 16.20 4.25
CA LEU A 27 -1.32 15.39 3.04
C LEU A 27 -2.35 15.95 2.06
N GLU A 28 -3.49 16.44 2.55
CA GLU A 28 -4.52 17.07 1.73
C GLU A 28 -4.03 18.36 1.07
N ALA A 29 -3.21 19.14 1.78
CA ALA A 29 -2.65 20.39 1.30
C ALA A 29 -1.49 20.21 0.31
N CYS A 30 -0.95 19.01 0.13
CA CYS A 30 0.19 18.77 -0.75
C CYS A 30 0.06 17.47 -1.57
N GLU A 31 0.40 16.31 -1.01
CA GLU A 31 0.56 15.06 -1.76
C GLU A 31 -0.74 14.62 -2.48
N LEU A 32 -1.88 14.73 -1.78
CA LEU A 32 -3.17 14.27 -2.29
C LEU A 32 -3.73 15.15 -3.41
N ILE A 33 -3.22 16.38 -3.60
CA ILE A 33 -3.64 17.26 -4.71
C ILE A 33 -3.44 16.55 -6.04
N SER A 34 -2.27 15.94 -6.24
CA SER A 34 -1.92 15.24 -7.47
C SER A 34 -2.78 13.99 -7.71
N PHE A 35 -3.07 13.22 -6.66
CA PHE A 35 -3.91 12.04 -6.74
C PHE A 35 -5.37 12.39 -7.03
N ARG A 36 -5.94 13.41 -6.36
CA ARG A 36 -7.30 13.91 -6.66
C ARG A 36 -7.44 14.34 -8.11
N ALA A 37 -6.45 15.08 -8.63
CA ALA A 37 -6.44 15.49 -10.03
C ALA A 37 -6.37 14.27 -10.99
N ALA A 38 -5.52 13.29 -10.71
CA ALA A 38 -5.40 12.07 -11.52
C ALA A 38 -6.65 11.20 -11.49
N ILE A 39 -7.30 11.06 -10.33
CA ILE A 39 -8.57 10.34 -10.17
C ILE A 39 -9.66 11.04 -10.99
N LYS A 40 -9.79 12.37 -10.86
CA LYS A 40 -10.73 13.16 -11.66
C LYS A 40 -10.48 13.05 -13.16
N ALA A 41 -9.23 12.87 -13.57
CA ALA A 41 -8.85 12.63 -14.97
C ALA A 41 -9.11 11.19 -15.44
N GLY A 42 -9.59 10.29 -14.57
CA GLY A 42 -9.93 8.91 -14.92
C GLY A 42 -8.74 7.97 -15.05
N ILE A 43 -7.67 8.17 -14.27
CA ILE A 43 -6.52 7.25 -14.27
C ILE A 43 -6.99 5.81 -13.96
N PRO A 44 -6.54 4.79 -14.71
CA PRO A 44 -7.08 3.44 -14.55
C PRO A 44 -6.51 2.70 -13.33
N ALA A 45 -5.35 3.12 -12.81
CA ALA A 45 -4.67 2.42 -11.74
C ALA A 45 -3.84 3.36 -10.86
N ILE A 46 -3.75 3.05 -9.57
CA ILE A 46 -2.88 3.71 -8.59
C ILE A 46 -2.06 2.65 -7.87
N MET A 47 -0.76 2.91 -7.73
CA MET A 47 0.15 2.05 -6.98
C MET A 47 0.43 2.64 -5.59
N SER A 48 0.28 1.84 -4.54
CA SER A 48 0.52 2.17 -3.14
C SER A 48 2.01 2.26 -2.80
N SER A 49 2.33 2.61 -1.54
CA SER A 49 3.69 2.74 -1.02
C SER A 49 3.87 1.93 0.26
N HIS A 50 5.10 1.47 0.52
CA HIS A 50 5.46 0.78 1.76
C HIS A 50 5.98 1.78 2.81
N ILE A 51 5.17 2.78 3.15
CA ILE A 51 5.50 3.86 4.09
C ILE A 51 4.54 3.82 5.29
N LEU A 52 5.07 4.01 6.49
CA LEU A 52 4.28 4.21 7.71
C LEU A 52 3.75 5.64 7.80
N PHE A 53 2.49 5.77 8.22
CA PHE A 53 1.84 7.06 8.50
C PHE A 53 1.20 7.04 9.89
N PRO A 54 1.97 7.13 10.99
CA PRO A 54 1.48 6.89 12.35
C PRO A 54 0.36 7.85 12.80
N ASN A 55 0.29 9.05 12.21
CA ASN A 55 -0.77 10.03 12.48
C ASN A 55 -2.06 9.77 11.69
N ILE A 56 -2.10 8.74 10.85
CA ILE A 56 -3.23 8.39 9.96
C ILE A 56 -3.61 6.92 10.11
N GLU A 57 -2.63 6.01 10.18
CA GLU A 57 -2.82 4.57 10.38
C GLU A 57 -2.38 4.16 11.80
N PRO A 58 -3.34 3.95 12.73
CA PRO A 58 -3.04 3.70 14.13
C PRO A 58 -2.47 2.30 14.41
N ASN A 59 -2.64 1.33 13.50
CA ASN A 59 -2.15 -0.04 13.71
C ASN A 59 -0.65 -0.20 13.41
N GLY A 60 0.05 0.87 13.00
CA GLY A 60 1.49 0.82 12.74
C GLY A 60 1.87 -0.06 11.54
N VAL A 61 0.99 -0.12 10.54
CA VAL A 61 1.23 -0.86 9.28
C VAL A 61 1.49 0.12 8.12
N PRO A 62 2.28 -0.27 7.11
CA PRO A 62 2.53 0.58 5.96
C PRO A 62 1.25 0.82 5.14
N ALA A 63 1.23 1.90 4.37
CA ALA A 63 0.07 2.30 3.58
C ALA A 63 -0.48 1.16 2.70
N THR A 64 0.37 0.37 2.03
CA THR A 64 -0.06 -0.80 1.24
C THR A 64 -0.89 -1.83 2.03
N MET A 65 -0.66 -1.97 3.34
CA MET A 65 -1.36 -2.93 4.23
C MET A 65 -2.43 -2.25 5.11
N SER A 66 -2.63 -0.94 4.94
CA SER A 66 -3.55 -0.16 5.75
C SER A 66 -4.94 -0.11 5.12
N ARG A 67 -5.94 -0.74 5.76
CA ARG A 67 -7.35 -0.57 5.34
C ARG A 67 -7.81 0.89 5.50
N THR A 68 -7.30 1.60 6.50
CA THR A 68 -7.58 3.03 6.71
C THR A 68 -7.19 3.86 5.49
N ILE A 69 -6.04 3.57 4.89
CA ILE A 69 -5.49 4.34 3.77
C ILE A 69 -5.96 3.79 2.42
N MET A 70 -5.88 2.48 2.18
CA MET A 70 -6.26 1.88 0.89
C MET A 70 -7.77 1.87 0.65
N HIS A 71 -8.57 1.63 1.70
CA HIS A 71 -10.03 1.63 1.58
C HIS A 71 -10.62 2.97 2.01
N GLY A 72 -10.39 3.39 3.26
CA GLY A 72 -11.00 4.61 3.81
C GLY A 72 -10.60 5.89 3.06
N LEU A 73 -9.29 6.11 2.89
CA LEU A 73 -8.82 7.29 2.17
C LEU A 73 -9.01 7.13 0.65
N LEU A 74 -8.43 6.11 0.02
CA LEU A 74 -8.41 6.03 -1.44
C LEU A 74 -9.76 5.68 -2.07
N ARG A 75 -10.45 4.64 -1.57
CA ARG A 75 -11.77 4.25 -2.13
C ARG A 75 -12.87 5.19 -1.67
N GLU A 76 -13.06 5.36 -0.36
CA GLU A 76 -14.23 6.09 0.16
C GLU A 76 -14.06 7.61 0.05
N THR A 77 -12.93 8.15 0.53
CA THR A 77 -12.75 9.62 0.62
C THR A 77 -12.36 10.24 -0.72
N LEU A 78 -11.47 9.61 -1.48
CA LEU A 78 -11.03 10.11 -2.79
C LEU A 78 -11.90 9.62 -3.96
N GLY A 79 -12.77 8.62 -3.73
CA GLY A 79 -13.68 8.09 -4.75
C GLY A 79 -12.96 7.38 -5.91
N PHE A 80 -11.82 6.73 -5.64
CA PHE A 80 -11.10 6.00 -6.68
C PHE A 80 -11.74 4.64 -6.93
N ASP A 81 -12.23 4.40 -8.15
CA ASP A 81 -12.85 3.12 -8.57
C ASP A 81 -11.96 2.27 -9.49
N GLY A 82 -10.75 2.73 -9.82
CA GLY A 82 -9.80 2.00 -10.67
C GLY A 82 -9.07 0.87 -9.94
N LEU A 83 -7.96 0.37 -10.52
CA LEU A 83 -7.17 -0.72 -9.94
C LEU A 83 -6.18 -0.20 -8.89
N ILE A 84 -6.15 -0.81 -7.71
CA ILE A 84 -5.13 -0.57 -6.68
C ILE A 84 -4.05 -1.63 -6.80
N LEU A 85 -2.83 -1.18 -7.06
CA LEU A 85 -1.62 -2.01 -7.20
C LEU A 85 -0.73 -1.84 -5.96
N SER A 86 -0.10 -2.92 -5.50
CA SER A 86 0.98 -2.78 -4.53
C SER A 86 2.27 -2.29 -5.21
N ASP A 87 3.14 -1.60 -4.46
CA ASP A 87 4.56 -1.59 -4.77
C ASP A 87 5.17 -2.99 -4.52
N CYS A 88 6.44 -3.20 -4.83
CA CYS A 88 7.00 -4.54 -4.81
C CYS A 88 7.09 -5.15 -3.39
N MET A 89 6.44 -6.29 -3.18
CA MET A 89 6.32 -6.93 -1.86
C MET A 89 7.59 -7.64 -1.38
N VAL A 90 8.63 -7.68 -2.22
CA VAL A 90 9.96 -8.21 -1.86
C VAL A 90 10.91 -7.12 -1.34
N MET A 91 10.48 -5.85 -1.37
CA MET A 91 11.23 -4.75 -0.77
C MET A 91 11.39 -4.97 0.74
N ASP A 92 12.53 -4.55 1.28
CA ASP A 92 12.90 -4.84 2.67
C ASP A 92 11.89 -4.27 3.68
N ALA A 93 11.24 -3.14 3.36
CA ALA A 93 10.13 -2.55 4.12
C ALA A 93 9.01 -3.55 4.44
N ILE A 94 8.71 -4.47 3.51
CA ILE A 94 7.72 -5.54 3.71
C ILE A 94 8.42 -6.85 4.11
N ARG A 95 9.38 -7.30 3.29
CA ARG A 95 9.98 -8.63 3.42
C ARG A 95 10.63 -8.85 4.79
N ARG A 96 11.35 -7.86 5.33
CA ARG A 96 12.08 -8.01 6.61
C ARG A 96 11.20 -7.77 7.83
N HIS A 97 10.19 -6.91 7.71
CA HIS A 97 9.38 -6.50 8.86
C HIS A 97 8.11 -7.32 9.04
N TYR A 98 7.49 -7.75 7.93
CA TYR A 98 6.19 -8.43 7.93
C TYR A 98 6.24 -9.80 7.24
N GLY A 99 7.23 -10.03 6.38
CA GLY A 99 7.30 -11.21 5.52
C GLY A 99 6.45 -11.03 4.25
N THR A 100 6.96 -11.46 3.10
CA THR A 100 6.32 -11.19 1.81
C THR A 100 4.94 -11.85 1.68
N ALA A 101 4.81 -13.13 2.03
CA ALA A 101 3.53 -13.83 1.91
C ALA A 101 2.45 -13.26 2.84
N HIS A 102 2.80 -12.96 4.09
CA HIS A 102 1.89 -12.30 5.02
C HIS A 102 1.52 -10.90 4.54
N GLY A 103 2.50 -10.09 4.12
CA GLY A 103 2.26 -8.76 3.57
C GLY A 103 1.33 -8.77 2.35
N VAL A 104 1.42 -9.79 1.49
CA VAL A 104 0.52 -9.98 0.34
C VAL A 104 -0.94 -10.15 0.80
N VAL A 105 -1.18 -11.03 1.78
CA VAL A 105 -2.53 -11.25 2.33
C VAL A 105 -3.07 -9.97 2.96
N GLU A 106 -2.27 -9.29 3.77
CA GLU A 106 -2.69 -8.04 4.42
C GLU A 106 -2.93 -6.91 3.42
N ALA A 107 -2.14 -6.80 2.36
CA ALA A 107 -2.38 -5.83 1.30
C ALA A 107 -3.72 -6.08 0.59
N MET A 108 -4.03 -7.34 0.29
CA MET A 108 -5.33 -7.69 -0.30
C MET A 108 -6.48 -7.37 0.65
N ARG A 109 -6.36 -7.70 1.95
CA ARG A 109 -7.34 -7.35 2.99
C ARG A 109 -7.54 -5.84 3.14
N ALA A 110 -6.49 -5.05 2.95
CA ALA A 110 -6.54 -3.60 2.97
C ALA A 110 -7.32 -3.01 1.78
N GLY A 111 -7.51 -3.78 0.69
CA GLY A 111 -8.21 -3.36 -0.52
C GLY A 111 -7.32 -3.21 -1.75
N VAL A 112 -6.09 -3.74 -1.73
CA VAL A 112 -5.24 -3.82 -2.92
C VAL A 112 -5.75 -4.93 -3.84
N ASP A 113 -6.02 -4.60 -5.11
CA ASP A 113 -6.59 -5.53 -6.08
C ASP A 113 -5.51 -6.43 -6.72
N MET A 114 -4.30 -5.93 -6.87
CA MET A 114 -3.19 -6.67 -7.49
C MET A 114 -1.87 -6.40 -6.76
N VAL A 115 -1.24 -7.48 -6.29
CA VAL A 115 0.05 -7.43 -5.60
C VAL A 115 1.21 -7.75 -6.55
N PHE A 116 2.37 -7.14 -6.31
CA PHE A 116 3.55 -7.35 -7.13
C PHE A 116 4.68 -8.03 -6.33
N VAL A 117 4.92 -9.32 -6.60
CA VAL A 117 6.05 -10.08 -6.04
C VAL A 117 7.09 -10.30 -7.15
N SER A 118 8.14 -9.47 -7.18
CA SER A 118 9.12 -9.50 -8.27
C SER A 118 10.26 -10.49 -8.02
N SER A 119 10.76 -11.07 -9.12
CA SER A 119 12.09 -11.70 -9.23
C SER A 119 12.44 -12.78 -8.19
N ASN A 120 11.45 -13.46 -7.60
CA ASN A 120 11.66 -14.62 -6.72
C ASN A 120 10.50 -15.61 -6.85
N ALA A 121 10.74 -16.74 -7.52
CA ALA A 121 9.70 -17.74 -7.80
C ALA A 121 9.19 -18.49 -6.56
N ASP A 122 10.03 -18.66 -5.53
CA ASP A 122 9.61 -19.29 -4.28
C ASP A 122 8.67 -18.38 -3.51
N LEU A 123 9.01 -17.10 -3.36
CA LEU A 123 8.14 -16.11 -2.73
C LEU A 123 6.83 -15.91 -3.49
N GLN A 124 6.85 -15.99 -4.83
CA GLN A 124 5.63 -15.95 -5.64
C GLN A 124 4.71 -17.13 -5.31
N ARG A 125 5.24 -18.36 -5.27
CA ARG A 125 4.47 -19.56 -4.93
C ARG A 125 3.93 -19.50 -3.51
N GLU A 126 4.77 -19.12 -2.55
CA GLU A 126 4.38 -19.01 -1.13
C GLU A 126 3.27 -17.97 -0.95
N SER A 127 3.43 -16.78 -1.55
CA SER A 127 2.43 -15.71 -1.46
C SER A 127 1.11 -16.10 -2.12
N ALA A 128 1.16 -16.77 -3.28
CA ALA A 128 -0.04 -17.27 -3.95
C ALA A 128 -0.78 -18.33 -3.11
N ALA A 129 -0.04 -19.26 -2.51
CA ALA A 129 -0.62 -20.27 -1.62
C ALA A 129 -1.25 -19.64 -0.38
N ALA A 130 -0.59 -18.65 0.24
CA ALA A 130 -1.11 -17.92 1.39
C ALA A 130 -2.39 -17.14 1.04
N ALA A 131 -2.41 -16.44 -0.10
CA ALA A 131 -3.59 -15.72 -0.57
C ALA A 131 -4.77 -16.65 -0.85
N LEU A 132 -4.52 -17.81 -1.48
CA LEU A 132 -5.54 -18.82 -1.72
C LEU A 132 -6.13 -19.35 -0.41
N ALA A 133 -5.29 -19.73 0.56
CA ALA A 133 -5.74 -20.21 1.86
C ALA A 133 -6.56 -19.16 2.64
N ALA A 134 -6.15 -17.89 2.56
CA ALA A 134 -6.90 -16.78 3.19
C ALA A 134 -8.29 -16.63 2.56
N ALA A 135 -8.38 -16.70 1.22
CA ALA A 135 -9.64 -16.62 0.49
C ALA A 135 -10.57 -17.82 0.79
N GLU A 136 -10.04 -19.03 0.84
CA GLU A 136 -10.80 -20.25 1.14
C GLU A 136 -11.34 -20.26 2.58
N SER A 137 -10.63 -19.65 3.51
CA SER A 137 -11.06 -19.51 4.90
C SER A 137 -11.99 -18.32 5.17
N GLY A 138 -12.27 -17.50 4.15
CA GLY A 138 -13.12 -16.31 4.27
C GLY A 138 -12.50 -15.20 5.13
N SER A 139 -11.18 -15.16 5.21
CA SER A 139 -10.41 -14.26 6.08
C SER A 139 -9.73 -13.14 5.32
#